data_AF-A0A267ARW6-F1
#
_entry.id   AF-A0A267ARW6-F1
#
_cell.length_a   1.000
_cell.length_b   1.000
_cell.length_c   1.000
_cell.angle_alpha   90.00
_cell.angle_beta   90.00
_cell.angle_gamma   90.00
#
_symmetry.space_group_name_H-M   'P 1'
#
loop_
_entity.id
_entity.type
_entity.pdbx_description
1 polymer ?
#
loop_
_entity_poly.entity_id
_entity_poly.type
_entity_poly.pdbx_seq_one_letter_code
_entity_poly.pdbx_strand_id
1 'polypeptide(L)'
;MSFEDEGFTGESAASIREEQLEKYGDLFAFAKACSKLAVDTTQLLPDTEDRLELTSRLFFARCTSHFQAAICLAEGGMTIEAMVLCRSLIETFFVLNALAQGVVTPAELVSHDGASRKSHANALLNRKNTYPSVVPFEKILNDFVADKAASIEIKLFDFARKGDALAAYDGLYRHLSHHAAHPSLSAVEAYLIESSDKGPHVQFRPILDHTPRAILSACIGILMCCFACDKLGARNPQTNSTGARLWEEYVTLNDAYDLWG
;
A
#
# COMPACT_ATOMS: atom_id res chain seq x y z
N MET A 1 -19.10 23.44 10.81
CA MET A 1 -18.78 24.04 9.49
C MET A 1 -18.92 22.96 8.44
N SER A 2 -19.10 23.28 7.15
CA SER A 2 -19.32 22.26 6.11
C SER A 2 -18.00 21.74 5.54
N PHE A 3 -18.05 20.69 4.71
CA PHE A 3 -16.85 20.18 4.03
C PHE A 3 -16.22 21.25 3.13
N GLU A 4 -17.04 22.08 2.50
CA GLU A 4 -16.59 23.15 1.60
C GLU A 4 -15.75 24.20 2.33
N ASP A 5 -15.94 24.38 3.63
CA ASP A 5 -15.21 25.35 4.45
C ASP A 5 -13.84 24.82 4.92
N GLU A 6 -13.77 23.53 5.30
CA GLU A 6 -12.64 22.99 6.07
C GLU A 6 -12.00 21.71 5.47
N GLY A 7 -12.61 21.16 4.42
CA GLY A 7 -12.22 19.89 3.82
C GLY A 7 -12.20 18.72 4.82
N PHE A 8 -11.34 17.73 4.55
CA PHE A 8 -11.20 16.53 5.38
C PHE A 8 -10.61 16.78 6.78
N THR A 9 -10.08 17.96 7.03
CA THR A 9 -9.52 18.33 8.35
C THR A 9 -10.55 18.95 9.31
N GLY A 10 -11.75 19.25 8.83
CA GLY A 10 -12.84 19.80 9.62
C GLY A 10 -13.74 18.76 10.28
N GLU A 11 -14.78 19.23 10.97
CA GLU A 11 -15.73 18.35 11.70
C GLU A 11 -16.62 17.50 10.77
N SER A 12 -16.75 17.91 9.50
CA SER A 12 -17.54 17.19 8.47
C SER A 12 -17.04 15.78 8.17
N ALA A 13 -15.79 15.46 8.53
CA ALA A 13 -15.25 14.10 8.41
C ALA A 13 -16.04 13.07 9.22
N ALA A 14 -16.66 13.48 10.35
CA ALA A 14 -17.49 12.59 11.16
C ALA A 14 -18.80 12.21 10.45
N SER A 15 -19.48 13.18 9.82
CA SER A 15 -20.72 12.90 9.07
C SER A 15 -20.45 12.09 7.81
N ILE A 16 -19.34 12.34 7.11
CA ILE A 16 -18.94 11.52 5.95
C ILE A 16 -18.72 10.07 6.36
N ARG A 17 -18.08 9.84 7.51
CA ARG A 17 -17.88 8.52 8.08
C ARG A 17 -19.20 7.81 8.38
N GLU A 18 -20.15 8.49 8.99
CA GLU A 18 -21.48 7.93 9.26
C GLU A 18 -22.18 7.50 7.97
N GLU A 19 -22.18 8.37 6.94
CA GLU A 19 -22.75 8.07 5.63
C GLU A 19 -22.08 6.86 4.96
N GLN A 20 -20.74 6.79 5.02
CA GLN A 20 -19.96 5.69 4.47
C GLN A 20 -20.26 4.36 5.17
N LEU A 21 -20.40 4.37 6.50
CA LEU A 21 -20.74 3.19 7.29
C LEU A 21 -22.18 2.74 7.07
N GLU A 22 -23.11 3.67 6.84
CA GLU A 22 -24.50 3.34 6.48
C GLU A 22 -24.58 2.73 5.08
N LYS A 23 -23.87 3.32 4.11
CA LYS A 23 -23.93 2.89 2.70
C LYS A 23 -23.16 1.60 2.41
N TYR A 24 -21.97 1.44 2.98
CA TYR A 24 -21.04 0.33 2.69
C TYR A 24 -20.68 -0.48 3.94
N GLY A 25 -21.63 -0.61 4.87
CA GLY A 25 -21.40 -1.26 6.17
C GLY A 25 -20.92 -2.71 6.07
N ASP A 26 -21.34 -3.44 5.04
CA ASP A 26 -20.86 -4.78 4.70
C ASP A 26 -19.36 -4.80 4.36
N LEU A 27 -18.89 -3.88 3.52
CA LEU A 27 -17.49 -3.74 3.14
C LEU A 27 -16.62 -3.35 4.34
N PHE A 28 -17.08 -2.42 5.19
CA PHE A 28 -16.35 -2.04 6.40
C PHE A 28 -16.34 -3.16 7.45
N ALA A 29 -17.42 -3.93 7.57
CA ALA A 29 -17.45 -5.13 8.42
C ALA A 29 -16.46 -6.18 7.92
N PHE A 30 -16.41 -6.43 6.61
CA PHE A 30 -15.43 -7.32 5.99
C PHE A 30 -13.99 -6.83 6.19
N ALA A 31 -13.72 -5.54 6.00
CA ALA A 31 -12.42 -4.93 6.26
C ALA A 31 -11.99 -5.08 7.72
N LYS A 32 -12.92 -4.94 8.67
CA LYS A 32 -12.67 -5.16 10.09
C LYS A 32 -12.29 -6.62 10.38
N ALA A 33 -12.93 -7.57 9.71
CA ALA A 33 -12.57 -8.99 9.81
C ALA A 33 -11.17 -9.27 9.25
N CYS A 34 -10.81 -8.67 8.11
CA CYS A 34 -9.46 -8.74 7.54
C CYS A 34 -8.42 -8.10 8.47
N SER A 35 -8.74 -6.94 9.08
CA SER A 35 -7.89 -6.28 10.08
C SER A 35 -7.62 -7.19 11.26
N LYS A 36 -8.67 -7.85 11.78
CA LYS A 36 -8.54 -8.79 12.88
C LYS A 36 -7.64 -9.96 12.51
N LEU A 37 -7.80 -10.56 11.33
CA LEU A 37 -6.90 -11.62 10.86
C LEU A 37 -5.44 -11.14 10.79
N ALA A 38 -5.19 -9.95 10.26
CA ALA A 38 -3.85 -9.40 10.17
C ALA A 38 -3.21 -9.21 11.56
N VAL A 39 -3.95 -8.62 12.51
CA VAL A 39 -3.50 -8.45 13.90
C VAL A 39 -3.27 -9.80 14.58
N ASP A 40 -4.20 -10.75 14.45
CA ASP A 40 -4.04 -12.09 15.01
C ASP A 40 -2.79 -12.77 14.41
N THR A 41 -2.52 -12.59 13.12
CA THR A 41 -1.29 -13.09 12.47
C THR A 41 -0.04 -12.41 13.02
N THR A 42 -0.06 -11.10 13.32
CA THR A 42 1.10 -10.43 13.96
C THR A 42 1.42 -10.98 15.33
N GLN A 43 0.41 -11.45 16.08
CA GLN A 43 0.59 -12.00 17.43
C GLN A 43 1.14 -13.43 17.44
N LEU A 44 1.00 -14.15 16.32
CA LEU A 44 1.50 -15.52 16.15
C LEU A 44 2.96 -15.59 15.71
N LEU A 45 3.64 -14.45 15.59
CA LEU A 45 5.03 -14.35 15.19
C LEU A 45 5.93 -14.45 16.46
N PRO A 46 6.53 -15.62 16.78
CA PRO A 46 7.28 -15.85 18.04
C PRO A 46 8.61 -15.09 18.09
N ASP A 47 9.12 -14.56 19.20
CA ASP A 47 10.46 -13.91 19.20
C ASP A 47 11.53 -14.74 18.46
N THR A 48 12.30 -14.09 17.59
CA THR A 48 13.21 -14.77 16.67
C THR A 48 14.52 -13.99 16.48
N GLU A 49 15.63 -14.73 16.44
CA GLU A 49 16.93 -14.22 15.99
C GLU A 49 17.17 -14.52 14.50
N ASP A 50 16.29 -15.30 13.87
CA ASP A 50 16.39 -15.57 12.43
C ASP A 50 16.12 -14.30 11.63
N ARG A 51 17.09 -13.93 10.78
CA ARG A 51 17.04 -12.67 10.04
C ARG A 51 15.95 -12.66 8.99
N LEU A 52 15.64 -13.80 8.37
CA LEU A 52 14.60 -13.89 7.36
C LEU A 52 13.24 -13.67 8.02
N GLU A 53 13.01 -14.36 9.13
CA GLU A 53 11.79 -14.25 9.90
C GLU A 53 11.60 -12.85 10.48
N LEU A 54 12.64 -12.27 11.09
CA LEU A 54 12.62 -10.90 11.60
C LEU A 54 12.31 -9.87 10.49
N THR A 55 13.00 -9.98 9.35
CA THR A 55 12.80 -9.05 8.23
C THR A 55 11.39 -9.16 7.67
N SER A 56 10.88 -10.38 7.50
CA SER A 56 9.51 -10.62 7.00
C SER A 56 8.46 -10.02 7.93
N ARG A 57 8.67 -10.08 9.25
CA ARG A 57 7.77 -9.48 10.24
C ARG A 57 7.72 -7.96 10.15
N LEU A 58 8.87 -7.32 9.94
CA LEU A 58 8.92 -5.86 9.76
C LEU A 58 8.08 -5.44 8.55
N PHE A 59 8.16 -6.19 7.45
CA PHE A 59 7.33 -5.95 6.27
C PHE A 59 5.85 -6.26 6.54
N PHE A 60 5.53 -7.35 7.24
CA PHE A 60 4.15 -7.68 7.58
C PHE A 60 3.50 -6.63 8.50
N ALA A 61 4.22 -6.14 9.51
CA ALA A 61 3.75 -5.04 10.37
C ALA A 61 3.47 -3.76 9.55
N ARG A 62 4.35 -3.45 8.58
CA ARG A 62 4.14 -2.33 7.64
C ARG A 62 2.90 -2.56 6.76
N CYS A 63 2.67 -3.77 6.26
CA CYS A 63 1.45 -4.12 5.52
C CYS A 63 0.19 -3.90 6.37
N THR A 64 0.16 -4.40 7.60
CA THR A 64 -0.97 -4.23 8.52
C THR A 64 -1.26 -2.75 8.78
N SER A 65 -0.22 -1.93 8.99
CA SER A 65 -0.38 -0.49 9.17
C SER A 65 -0.90 0.21 7.91
N HIS A 66 -0.37 -0.10 6.73
CA HIS A 66 -0.87 0.45 5.45
C HIS A 66 -2.34 0.09 5.23
N PHE A 67 -2.71 -1.15 5.48
CA PHE A 67 -4.09 -1.62 5.37
C PHE A 67 -5.02 -0.83 6.29
N GLN A 68 -4.71 -0.76 7.59
CA GLN A 68 -5.55 -0.05 8.56
C GLN A 68 -5.67 1.44 8.24
N ALA A 69 -4.58 2.08 7.83
CA ALA A 69 -4.59 3.47 7.40
C ALA A 69 -5.44 3.69 6.13
N ALA A 70 -5.37 2.79 5.15
CA ALA A 70 -6.22 2.85 3.96
C ALA A 70 -7.72 2.76 4.30
N ILE A 71 -8.10 1.86 5.23
CA ILE A 71 -9.49 1.74 5.68
C ILE A 71 -9.96 3.01 6.39
N CYS A 72 -9.13 3.58 7.29
CA CYS A 72 -9.46 4.84 7.97
C CYS A 72 -9.66 6.02 7.00
N LEU A 73 -8.84 6.10 5.95
CA LEU A 73 -8.97 7.13 4.91
C LEU A 73 -10.23 6.92 4.06
N ALA A 74 -10.52 5.68 3.66
CA ALA A 74 -11.73 5.36 2.89
C ALA A 74 -13.00 5.67 3.69
N GLU A 75 -13.02 5.34 4.98
CA GLU A 75 -14.10 5.69 5.91
C GLU A 75 -14.29 7.20 6.03
N GLY A 76 -13.21 7.99 6.03
CA GLY A 76 -13.26 9.45 6.02
C GLY A 76 -13.54 10.10 4.66
N GLY A 77 -13.81 9.32 3.60
CA GLY A 77 -14.07 9.82 2.25
C GLY A 77 -12.84 10.20 1.42
N MET A 78 -11.63 9.94 1.93
CA MET A 78 -10.33 10.13 1.25
C MET A 78 -9.95 8.86 0.46
N THR A 79 -10.83 8.46 -0.46
CA THR A 79 -10.76 7.16 -1.14
C THR A 79 -9.59 7.06 -2.14
N ILE A 80 -9.19 8.16 -2.78
CA ILE A 80 -8.01 8.18 -3.65
C ILE A 80 -6.75 7.99 -2.80
N GLU A 81 -6.62 8.69 -1.69
CA GLU A 81 -5.49 8.57 -0.77
C GLU A 81 -5.43 7.17 -0.14
N ALA A 82 -6.59 6.58 0.17
CA ALA A 82 -6.67 5.17 0.56
C ALA A 82 -6.11 4.24 -0.52
N MET A 83 -6.42 4.46 -1.80
CA MET A 83 -5.87 3.69 -2.93
C MET A 83 -4.36 3.89 -3.11
N VAL A 84 -3.82 5.07 -2.80
CA VAL A 84 -2.35 5.30 -2.76
C VAL A 84 -1.69 4.43 -1.68
N LEU A 85 -2.32 4.30 -0.50
CA LEU A 85 -1.86 3.37 0.53
C LEU A 85 -2.03 1.91 0.11
N CYS A 86 -3.10 1.56 -0.61
CA CYS A 86 -3.27 0.23 -1.19
C CYS A 86 -2.10 -0.10 -2.13
N ARG A 87 -1.66 0.83 -2.99
CA ARG A 87 -0.48 0.63 -3.83
C ARG A 87 0.74 0.30 -2.96
N SER A 88 0.98 1.10 -1.92
CA SER A 88 2.10 0.90 -0.99
C SER A 88 2.03 -0.44 -0.26
N LEU A 89 0.83 -0.89 0.11
CA LEU A 89 0.57 -2.22 0.65
C LEU A 89 0.98 -3.32 -0.35
N ILE A 90 0.59 -3.21 -1.61
CA ILE A 90 0.95 -4.17 -2.66
C ILE A 90 2.47 -4.18 -2.95
N GLU A 91 3.14 -3.03 -2.94
CA GLU A 91 4.61 -2.99 -3.06
C GLU A 91 5.27 -3.75 -1.90
N THR A 92 4.77 -3.54 -0.69
CA THR A 92 5.26 -4.19 0.52
C THR A 92 5.01 -5.70 0.46
N PHE A 93 3.85 -6.12 -0.06
CA PHE A 93 3.53 -7.53 -0.34
C PHE A 93 4.54 -8.19 -1.26
N PHE A 94 4.94 -7.56 -2.37
CA PHE A 94 5.91 -8.17 -3.30
C PHE A 94 7.24 -8.50 -2.62
N VAL A 95 7.72 -7.62 -1.75
CA VAL A 95 8.95 -7.85 -0.97
C VAL A 95 8.75 -8.95 0.06
N LEU A 96 7.65 -8.88 0.85
CA LEU A 96 7.32 -9.89 1.85
C LEU A 96 7.18 -11.29 1.23
N ASN A 97 6.46 -11.41 0.13
CA ASN A 97 6.23 -12.68 -0.54
C ASN A 97 7.52 -13.25 -1.15
N ALA A 98 8.39 -12.42 -1.72
CA ALA A 98 9.69 -12.85 -2.20
C ALA A 98 10.60 -13.37 -1.05
N LEU A 99 10.57 -12.73 0.12
CA LEU A 99 11.24 -13.23 1.33
C LEU A 99 10.65 -14.56 1.77
N ALA A 100 9.33 -14.64 1.92
CA ALA A 100 8.62 -15.82 2.39
C ALA A 100 8.82 -17.04 1.48
N GLN A 101 9.10 -16.82 0.19
CA GLN A 101 9.44 -17.88 -0.76
C GLN A 101 10.93 -18.24 -0.79
N GLY A 102 11.79 -17.52 -0.07
CA GLY A 102 13.23 -17.74 -0.08
C GLY A 102 13.92 -17.38 -1.40
N VAL A 103 13.25 -16.66 -2.30
CA VAL A 103 13.79 -16.22 -3.61
C VAL A 103 14.50 -14.87 -3.53
N VAL A 104 14.38 -14.21 -2.37
CA VAL A 104 15.15 -13.04 -1.95
C VAL A 104 15.56 -13.26 -0.49
N THR A 105 16.80 -12.89 -0.18
CA THR A 105 17.36 -12.93 1.17
C THR A 105 17.36 -11.56 1.85
N PRO A 106 17.40 -11.49 3.19
CA PRO A 106 17.61 -10.22 3.91
C PRO A 106 18.89 -9.49 3.49
N ALA A 107 19.97 -10.21 3.15
CA ALA A 107 21.22 -9.61 2.70
C ALA A 107 21.06 -8.91 1.34
N GLU A 108 20.28 -9.49 0.42
CA GLU A 108 19.92 -8.85 -0.85
C GLU A 108 19.09 -7.58 -0.61
N LEU A 109 18.20 -7.55 0.39
CA LEU A 109 17.45 -6.34 0.74
C LEU A 109 18.34 -5.24 1.32
N VAL A 110 19.34 -5.58 2.14
CA VAL A 110 20.36 -4.62 2.60
C VAL A 110 21.14 -4.05 1.41
N SER A 111 21.50 -4.89 0.44
CA SER A 111 22.15 -4.45 -0.80
C SER A 111 21.24 -3.52 -1.62
N HIS A 112 19.96 -3.87 -1.74
CA HIS A 112 18.96 -3.06 -2.44
C HIS A 112 18.76 -1.68 -1.79
N ASP A 113 18.61 -1.61 -0.45
CA ASP A 113 18.52 -0.34 0.29
C ASP A 113 19.77 0.52 0.05
N GLY A 114 20.96 -0.10 0.14
CA GLY A 114 22.23 0.56 -0.13
C GLY A 114 22.29 1.14 -1.55
N ALA A 115 21.77 0.41 -2.55
CA ALA A 115 21.76 0.86 -3.94
C ALA A 115 20.83 2.06 -4.16
N SER A 116 19.63 2.02 -3.58
CA SER A 116 18.66 3.12 -3.64
C SER A 116 19.21 4.39 -2.98
N ARG A 117 19.75 4.26 -1.76
CA ARG A 117 20.36 5.40 -1.04
C ARG A 117 21.61 5.93 -1.74
N LYS A 118 22.40 5.05 -2.37
CA LYS A 118 23.56 5.46 -3.20
C LYS A 118 23.09 6.27 -4.40
N SER A 119 22.02 5.83 -5.08
CA SER A 119 21.41 6.56 -6.19
C SER A 119 20.98 7.97 -5.76
N HIS A 120 20.35 8.09 -4.60
CA HIS A 120 19.96 9.38 -4.03
C HIS A 120 21.16 10.28 -3.72
N ALA A 121 22.21 9.74 -3.08
CA ALA A 121 23.44 10.48 -2.80
C ALA A 121 24.11 10.99 -4.09
N ASN A 122 24.18 10.14 -5.12
CA ASN A 122 24.70 10.53 -6.44
C ASN A 122 23.86 11.64 -7.09
N ALA A 123 22.53 11.59 -6.98
CA ALA A 123 21.66 12.64 -7.53
C ALA A 123 21.94 14.01 -6.90
N LEU A 124 22.15 14.06 -5.58
CA LEU A 124 22.52 15.29 -4.87
C LEU A 124 23.92 15.78 -5.27
N LEU A 125 24.92 14.89 -5.30
CA LEU A 125 26.30 15.22 -5.68
C LEU A 125 26.39 15.75 -7.11
N ASN A 126 25.66 15.14 -8.06
CA ASN A 126 25.62 15.56 -9.46
C ASN A 126 25.02 16.95 -9.66
N ARG A 127 24.31 17.47 -8.66
CA ARG A 127 23.67 18.80 -8.68
C ARG A 127 24.21 19.74 -7.60
N LYS A 128 25.32 19.41 -6.92
CA LYS A 128 25.84 20.20 -5.79
C LYS A 128 26.11 21.68 -6.13
N ASN A 129 26.47 21.97 -7.38
CA ASN A 129 26.68 23.35 -7.84
C ASN A 129 25.36 24.13 -8.00
N THR A 130 24.25 23.43 -8.21
CA THR A 130 22.88 23.99 -8.27
C THR A 130 22.23 23.99 -6.88
N TYR A 131 22.67 23.11 -5.96
CA TYR A 131 22.17 22.99 -4.60
C TYR A 131 23.27 23.34 -3.59
N PRO A 132 23.50 24.63 -3.28
CA PRO A 132 24.52 25.06 -2.32
C PRO A 132 24.38 24.39 -0.93
N SER A 133 23.16 24.01 -0.55
CA SER A 133 22.87 23.27 0.68
C SER A 133 23.49 21.87 0.73
N VAL A 134 23.90 21.30 -0.41
CA VAL A 134 24.57 19.99 -0.48
C VAL A 134 26.07 20.09 -0.21
N VAL A 135 26.70 21.24 -0.49
CA VAL A 135 28.16 21.43 -0.39
C VAL A 135 28.72 21.04 1.00
N PRO A 136 28.10 21.42 2.14
CA PRO A 136 28.59 21.01 3.45
C PRO A 136 28.62 19.48 3.68
N PHE A 137 27.83 18.72 2.91
CA PHE A 137 27.69 17.27 3.04
C PHE A 137 28.48 16.49 1.99
N GLU A 138 29.23 17.16 1.11
CA GLU A 138 29.89 16.52 -0.04
C GLU A 138 30.78 15.34 0.39
N LYS A 139 31.61 15.51 1.42
CA LYS A 139 32.49 14.44 1.89
C LYS A 139 31.69 13.23 2.38
N ILE A 140 30.66 13.46 3.20
CA ILE A 140 29.81 12.39 3.76
C ILE A 140 29.11 11.63 2.65
N LEU A 141 28.61 12.33 1.63
CA LEU A 141 27.94 11.71 0.49
C LEU A 141 28.91 10.89 -0.37
N ASN A 142 30.11 11.41 -0.65
CA ASN A 142 31.14 10.67 -1.39
C ASN A 142 31.59 9.41 -0.63
N ASP A 143 31.84 9.51 0.68
CA ASP A 143 32.22 8.38 1.52
C ASP A 143 31.11 7.31 1.50
N PHE A 144 29.84 7.72 1.60
CA PHE A 144 28.69 6.81 1.52
C PHE A 144 28.57 6.12 0.15
N VAL A 145 28.76 6.86 -0.95
CA VAL A 145 28.75 6.29 -2.31
C VAL A 145 29.85 5.25 -2.48
N ALA A 146 31.05 5.52 -1.94
CA ALA A 146 32.16 4.56 -1.96
C ALA A 146 31.85 3.30 -1.14
N ASP A 147 31.31 3.44 0.07
CA ASP A 147 30.89 2.33 0.93
C ASP A 147 29.84 1.43 0.26
N LYS A 148 28.90 2.03 -0.49
CA LYS A 148 27.81 1.31 -1.18
C LYS A 148 28.12 0.96 -2.65
N ALA A 149 29.37 1.06 -3.08
CA ALA A 149 29.74 0.87 -4.50
C ALA A 149 29.21 -0.45 -5.08
N ALA A 150 29.33 -1.55 -4.32
CA ALA A 150 28.89 -2.90 -4.72
C ALA A 150 27.40 -3.20 -4.51
N SER A 151 26.63 -2.27 -3.93
CA SER A 151 25.19 -2.46 -3.72
C SER A 151 24.41 -2.56 -5.02
N ILE A 152 23.50 -3.54 -5.09
CA ILE A 152 22.70 -3.88 -6.28
C ILE A 152 21.22 -3.64 -5.97
N GLU A 153 20.55 -2.90 -6.85
CA GLU A 153 19.12 -2.66 -6.77
C GLU A 153 18.32 -3.85 -7.32
N ILE A 154 17.23 -4.24 -6.64
CA ILE A 154 16.22 -5.14 -7.16
C ILE A 154 15.01 -4.29 -7.55
N LYS A 155 14.57 -4.39 -8.80
CA LYS A 155 13.38 -3.66 -9.25
C LYS A 155 12.13 -4.29 -8.64
N LEU A 156 11.09 -3.48 -8.42
CA LEU A 156 9.83 -4.00 -7.90
C LEU A 156 9.21 -5.11 -8.77
N PHE A 157 9.32 -4.97 -10.09
CA PHE A 157 8.95 -6.02 -11.05
C PHE A 157 9.69 -7.34 -10.77
N ASP A 158 10.98 -7.28 -10.40
CA ASP A 158 11.76 -8.48 -10.11
C ASP A 158 11.36 -9.12 -8.78
N PHE A 159 10.94 -8.35 -7.77
CA PHE A 159 10.32 -8.92 -6.57
C PHE A 159 9.04 -9.68 -6.92
N ALA A 160 8.14 -9.06 -7.68
CA ALA A 160 6.89 -9.69 -8.10
C ALA A 160 7.14 -10.93 -8.98
N ARG A 161 8.07 -10.85 -9.95
CA ARG A 161 8.41 -11.96 -10.84
C ARG A 161 9.03 -13.13 -10.09
N LYS A 162 10.02 -12.88 -9.23
CA LYS A 162 10.69 -13.94 -8.45
C LYS A 162 9.72 -14.59 -7.46
N GLY A 163 8.84 -13.81 -6.84
CA GLY A 163 7.83 -14.28 -5.89
C GLY A 163 6.53 -14.79 -6.52
N ASP A 164 6.47 -15.03 -7.83
CA ASP A 164 5.26 -15.53 -8.51
C ASP A 164 3.99 -14.68 -8.27
N ALA A 165 4.14 -13.36 -8.32
CA ALA A 165 3.10 -12.37 -8.05
C ALA A 165 2.86 -11.41 -9.23
N LEU A 166 3.19 -11.83 -10.46
CA LEU A 166 3.02 -10.99 -11.65
C LEU A 166 1.57 -10.59 -11.92
N ALA A 167 0.59 -11.43 -11.60
CA ALA A 167 -0.82 -11.08 -11.76
C ALA A 167 -1.19 -9.83 -10.92
N ALA A 168 -0.74 -9.78 -9.66
CA ALA A 168 -0.93 -8.61 -8.80
C ALA A 168 -0.11 -7.40 -9.26
N TYR A 169 1.05 -7.61 -9.88
CA TYR A 169 1.87 -6.55 -10.46
C TYR A 169 1.22 -5.93 -11.71
N ASP A 170 0.85 -6.76 -12.67
CA ASP A 170 0.33 -6.35 -13.97
C ASP A 170 -1.10 -5.80 -13.84
N GLY A 171 -1.90 -6.32 -12.91
CA GLY A 171 -3.24 -5.84 -12.58
C GLY A 171 -3.24 -4.75 -11.51
N LEU A 172 -3.47 -5.15 -10.26
CA LEU A 172 -3.78 -4.23 -9.15
C LEU A 172 -2.71 -3.14 -8.95
N TYR A 173 -1.43 -3.50 -8.93
CA TYR A 173 -0.36 -2.52 -8.72
C TYR A 173 -0.29 -1.46 -9.83
N ARG A 174 -0.33 -1.88 -11.10
CA ARG A 174 -0.31 -0.93 -12.23
C ARG A 174 -1.56 -0.09 -12.28
N HIS A 175 -2.73 -0.67 -11.99
CA HIS A 175 -3.98 0.07 -11.89
C HIS A 175 -3.88 1.17 -10.83
N LEU A 176 -3.56 0.82 -9.58
CA LEU A 176 -3.43 1.79 -8.49
C LEU A 176 -2.33 2.83 -8.75
N SER A 177 -1.25 2.42 -9.43
CA SER A 177 -0.20 3.35 -9.83
C SER A 177 -0.71 4.40 -10.81
N HIS A 178 -1.51 4.00 -11.80
CA HIS A 178 -2.02 4.92 -12.82
C HIS A 178 -3.20 5.78 -12.33
N HIS A 179 -4.17 5.17 -11.63
CA HIS A 179 -5.44 5.80 -11.26
C HIS A 179 -5.45 6.46 -9.88
N ALA A 180 -4.40 6.31 -9.07
CA ALA A 180 -4.32 6.96 -7.77
C ALA A 180 -2.96 7.61 -7.51
N ALA A 181 -1.86 6.87 -7.63
CA ALA A 181 -0.58 7.34 -7.11
C ALA A 181 0.18 8.29 -8.04
N HIS A 182 0.19 8.03 -9.35
CA HIS A 182 0.84 8.93 -10.29
C HIS A 182 -0.07 10.13 -10.59
N PRO A 183 0.50 11.33 -10.81
CA PRO A 183 -0.26 12.52 -11.21
C PRO A 183 -0.67 12.41 -12.69
N SER A 184 -1.55 11.45 -13.00
CA SER A 184 -2.13 11.22 -14.31
C SER A 184 -3.49 11.94 -14.42
N LEU A 185 -3.98 12.14 -15.65
CA LEU A 185 -5.34 12.67 -15.86
C LEU A 185 -6.40 11.72 -15.27
N SER A 186 -6.19 10.41 -15.39
CA SER A 186 -7.08 9.39 -14.81
C SER A 186 -7.15 9.48 -13.28
N ALA A 187 -6.08 9.92 -12.61
CA ALA A 187 -6.05 10.06 -11.15
C ALA A 187 -6.79 11.31 -10.65
N VAL A 188 -6.92 12.34 -11.49
CA VAL A 188 -7.60 13.60 -11.11
C VAL A 188 -8.99 13.74 -11.74
N GLU A 189 -9.38 12.82 -12.62
CA GLU A 189 -10.67 12.83 -13.33
C GLU A 189 -11.87 12.90 -12.39
N ALA A 190 -11.81 12.26 -11.21
CA ALA A 190 -12.90 12.24 -10.24
C ALA A 190 -13.28 13.64 -9.67
N TYR A 191 -12.40 14.63 -9.83
CA TYR A 191 -12.66 16.03 -9.47
C TYR A 191 -13.29 16.85 -10.60
N LEU A 192 -13.39 16.29 -11.82
CA LEU A 192 -14.09 16.91 -12.94
C LEU A 192 -15.60 16.66 -12.79
N ILE A 193 -16.37 17.74 -12.81
CA ILE A 193 -17.84 17.71 -12.80
C ILE A 193 -18.34 18.15 -14.16
N GLU A 194 -19.04 17.24 -14.83
CA GLU A 194 -19.84 17.57 -16.00
C GLU A 194 -21.21 18.10 -15.54
N SER A 195 -21.53 19.33 -15.92
CA SER A 195 -22.82 19.96 -15.62
C SER A 195 -23.44 20.44 -16.93
N SER A 196 -24.73 20.13 -17.11
CA SER A 196 -25.52 20.60 -18.26
C SER A 196 -25.58 22.12 -18.35
N ASP A 197 -25.48 22.81 -17.22
CA ASP A 197 -25.81 24.24 -17.11
C ASP A 197 -24.58 25.14 -17.10
N LYS A 198 -23.44 24.63 -16.58
CA LYS A 198 -22.21 25.42 -16.37
C LYS A 198 -21.01 24.94 -17.19
N GLY A 199 -21.17 23.86 -17.96
CA GLY A 199 -20.06 23.17 -18.61
C GLY A 199 -19.13 22.46 -17.61
N PRO A 200 -18.05 21.84 -18.10
CA PRO A 200 -17.10 21.11 -17.27
C PRO A 200 -16.38 22.04 -16.29
N HIS A 201 -16.32 21.67 -15.01
CA HIS A 201 -15.61 22.44 -13.98
C HIS A 201 -14.99 21.52 -12.93
N VAL A 202 -14.08 22.06 -12.12
CA VAL A 202 -13.41 21.30 -11.06
C VAL A 202 -14.13 21.52 -9.73
N GLN A 203 -14.33 20.44 -8.97
CA GLN A 203 -14.83 20.51 -7.61
C GLN A 203 -13.95 19.68 -6.67
N PHE A 204 -13.42 20.32 -5.62
CA PHE A 204 -12.83 19.60 -4.50
C PHE A 204 -13.95 19.05 -3.61
N ARG A 205 -14.03 17.73 -3.49
CA ARG A 205 -15.11 17.01 -2.79
C ARG A 205 -14.64 15.64 -2.31
N PRO A 206 -15.37 15.00 -1.37
CA PRO A 206 -15.20 13.57 -1.11
C PRO A 206 -15.57 12.73 -2.33
N ILE A 207 -14.76 11.72 -2.66
CA ILE A 207 -14.99 10.84 -3.82
C ILE A 207 -15.52 9.49 -3.31
N LEU A 208 -16.77 9.51 -2.83
CA LEU A 208 -17.35 8.39 -2.08
C LEU A 208 -17.65 7.16 -2.96
N ASP A 209 -17.79 7.34 -4.27
CA ASP A 209 -18.07 6.22 -5.20
C ASP A 209 -16.84 5.32 -5.42
N HIS A 210 -15.66 5.76 -5.02
CA HIS A 210 -14.45 4.92 -5.02
C HIS A 210 -14.28 4.09 -3.74
N THR A 211 -15.18 4.19 -2.77
CA THR A 211 -15.07 3.42 -1.51
C THR A 211 -14.92 1.92 -1.74
N PRO A 212 -15.76 1.25 -2.57
CA PRO A 212 -15.60 -0.18 -2.80
C PRO A 212 -14.21 -0.53 -3.34
N ARG A 213 -13.73 0.23 -4.33
CA ARG A 213 -12.39 0.05 -4.93
C ARG A 213 -11.29 0.17 -3.88
N ALA A 214 -11.36 1.19 -3.03
CA ALA A 214 -10.38 1.41 -1.98
C ALA A 214 -10.38 0.26 -0.95
N ILE A 215 -11.56 -0.10 -0.41
CA ILE A 215 -11.67 -1.13 0.62
C ILE A 215 -11.25 -2.49 0.08
N LEU A 216 -11.79 -2.91 -1.06
CA LEU A 216 -11.51 -4.24 -1.59
C LEU A 216 -10.07 -4.37 -2.09
N SER A 217 -9.46 -3.31 -2.62
CA SER A 217 -8.02 -3.28 -2.93
C SER A 217 -7.14 -3.42 -1.69
N ALA A 218 -7.54 -2.79 -0.57
CA ALA A 218 -6.86 -2.94 0.70
C ALA A 218 -7.01 -4.37 1.24
N CYS A 219 -8.23 -4.92 1.21
CA CYS A 219 -8.55 -6.26 1.72
C CYS A 219 -7.80 -7.36 0.95
N ILE A 220 -7.80 -7.32 -0.38
CA ILE A 220 -7.02 -8.31 -1.15
C ILE A 220 -5.52 -8.18 -0.86
N GLY A 221 -5.01 -6.95 -0.72
CA GLY A 221 -3.62 -6.68 -0.38
C GLY A 221 -3.22 -7.32 0.96
N ILE A 222 -4.01 -7.12 2.01
CA ILE A 222 -3.70 -7.68 3.33
C ILE A 222 -3.92 -9.19 3.38
N LEU A 223 -4.92 -9.73 2.70
CA LEU A 223 -5.12 -11.18 2.60
C LEU A 223 -3.92 -11.86 1.91
N MET A 224 -3.43 -11.30 0.80
CA MET A 224 -2.21 -11.78 0.14
C MET A 224 -0.99 -11.74 1.09
N CYS A 225 -0.86 -10.70 1.92
CA CYS A 225 0.19 -10.64 2.93
C CYS A 225 0.04 -11.73 4.00
N CYS A 226 -1.18 -11.98 4.48
CA CYS A 226 -1.46 -13.06 5.44
C CYS A 226 -1.11 -14.44 4.87
N PHE A 227 -1.42 -14.70 3.59
CA PHE A 227 -1.03 -15.94 2.91
C PHE A 227 0.47 -16.06 2.67
N ALA A 228 1.18 -14.95 2.42
CA ALA A 228 2.64 -14.99 2.34
C ALA A 228 3.25 -15.48 3.67
N CYS A 229 2.66 -15.09 4.81
CA CYS A 229 3.10 -15.55 6.13
C CYS A 229 2.88 -17.06 6.39
N ASP A 230 2.04 -17.75 5.61
CA ASP A 230 1.89 -19.22 5.72
C ASP A 230 3.21 -19.95 5.48
N LYS A 231 3.97 -19.47 4.50
CA LYS A 231 5.28 -20.05 4.13
C LYS A 231 6.35 -19.81 5.19
N LEU A 232 6.11 -18.87 6.12
CA LEU A 232 6.98 -18.56 7.25
C LEU A 232 6.61 -19.38 8.51
N GLY A 233 5.61 -20.25 8.45
CA GLY A 233 5.15 -21.03 9.61
C GLY A 233 4.37 -20.21 10.64
N ALA A 234 3.96 -18.98 10.28
CA ALA A 234 3.37 -18.00 11.19
C ALA A 234 1.83 -18.07 11.30
N ARG A 235 1.24 -19.23 11.04
CA ARG A 235 -0.21 -19.43 11.17
C ARG A 235 -0.58 -20.74 11.84
N ASN A 236 -1.73 -20.72 12.51
CA ASN A 236 -2.33 -21.83 13.21
C ASN A 236 -3.64 -22.28 12.49
N PRO A 237 -4.24 -23.43 12.83
CA PRO A 237 -5.46 -23.90 12.17
C PRO A 237 -6.63 -22.89 12.18
N GLN A 238 -6.68 -22.01 13.18
CA GLN A 238 -7.72 -20.98 13.28
C GLN A 238 -7.51 -19.85 12.26
N THR A 239 -6.30 -19.31 12.17
CA THR A 239 -5.94 -18.28 11.19
C THR A 239 -5.99 -18.86 9.78
N ASN A 240 -5.48 -20.09 9.57
CA ASN A 240 -6.00 -21.17 8.71
C ASN A 240 -7.37 -20.91 8.05
N SER A 241 -8.37 -21.44 8.73
CA SER A 241 -9.77 -21.41 8.31
C SER A 241 -10.32 -20.00 8.13
N THR A 242 -9.91 -19.05 8.98
CA THR A 242 -10.36 -17.66 8.90
C THR A 242 -9.92 -17.00 7.59
N GLY A 243 -8.65 -17.15 7.19
CA GLY A 243 -8.14 -16.61 5.94
C GLY A 243 -8.81 -17.22 4.71
N ALA A 244 -9.03 -18.53 4.70
CA ALA A 244 -9.74 -19.20 3.60
C ALA A 244 -11.18 -18.69 3.44
N ARG A 245 -11.92 -18.59 4.54
CA ARG A 245 -13.29 -18.04 4.54
C ARG A 245 -13.33 -16.58 4.06
N LEU A 246 -12.41 -15.75 4.54
CA LEU A 246 -12.34 -14.34 4.11
C LEU A 246 -11.96 -14.18 2.63
N TRP A 247 -11.23 -15.14 2.07
CA TRP A 247 -10.95 -15.16 0.63
C TRP A 247 -12.19 -15.46 -0.20
N GLU A 248 -13.01 -16.44 0.21
CA GLU A 248 -14.29 -16.73 -0.46
C GLU A 248 -15.27 -15.54 -0.35
N GLU A 249 -15.30 -14.90 0.82
CA GLU A 249 -16.08 -13.68 1.05
C GLU A 249 -15.59 -12.52 0.19
N TYR A 250 -14.26 -12.34 0.05
CA TYR A 250 -13.67 -11.36 -0.86
C TYR A 250 -14.14 -11.56 -2.30
N VAL A 251 -14.09 -12.79 -2.81
CA VAL A 251 -14.52 -13.09 -4.20
C VAL A 251 -15.99 -12.70 -4.38
N THR A 252 -16.85 -13.07 -3.43
CA THR A 252 -18.27 -12.73 -3.48
C THR A 252 -18.51 -11.21 -3.49
N LEU A 253 -17.83 -10.47 -2.62
CA LEU A 253 -17.96 -9.01 -2.54
C LEU A 253 -17.37 -8.32 -3.78
N ASN A 254 -16.24 -8.80 -4.29
CA ASN A 254 -15.60 -8.27 -5.48
C ASN A 254 -16.52 -8.39 -6.71
N ASP A 255 -17.19 -9.54 -6.86
CA ASP A 255 -18.14 -9.76 -7.95
C ASP A 255 -19.41 -8.90 -7.79
N ALA A 256 -19.86 -8.66 -6.56
CA ALA A 256 -21.05 -7.85 -6.29
C ALA A 256 -20.85 -6.35 -6.54
N TYR A 257 -19.65 -5.83 -6.26
CA TYR A 257 -19.35 -4.40 -6.37
C TYR A 257 -18.72 -3.99 -7.70
N ASP A 258 -18.37 -4.96 -8.56
CA ASP A 258 -17.77 -4.76 -9.89
C ASP A 258 -16.75 -3.62 -9.91
N LEU A 259 -15.64 -3.82 -9.19
CA LEU A 259 -14.67 -2.76 -8.91
C LEU A 259 -14.13 -2.05 -10.16
N TRP A 260 -14.14 -2.73 -11.30
CA TRP A 260 -13.42 -2.29 -12.48
C TRP A 260 -14.33 -1.90 -13.65
N GLY A 261 -15.61 -2.33 -13.64
CA GLY A 261 -16.54 -2.09 -14.75
C GLY A 261 -16.25 -2.94 -15.98
#